data_AF-A0A848Y666-F1
#
_entry.id   AF-A0A848Y666-F1
#
_cell.length_a   1.000
_cell.length_b   1.000
_cell.length_c   1.000
_cell.angle_alpha   90.00
_cell.angle_beta   90.00
_cell.angle_gamma   90.00
#
_symmetry.space_group_name_H-M   'P 1'
#
loop_
_entity.id
_entity.type
_entity.pdbx_description
1 polymer ?
#
loop_
_entity_poly.entity_id
_entity_poly.type
_entity_poly.pdbx_seq_one_letter_code
_entity_poly.pdbx_strand_id
1 'polypeptide(L)'
;MHPIYVLWATPRSTSTAFEWMMRMRGDMACFHEPFGECWYQGDDALWPRLEADSPRQPGLTYEVVLQRLKEAAEERPVFSKDMPQFTDHLWSEEFLGTFNHSFLIRDPAKVLTSVHRNWPHFVMKEIGFIELRDLFDQMSDKLGAPAPVIDSDDLLEDPHGIV
;
A
#
# COMPACT_ATOMS: atom_id res chain seq x y z
N MET A 1 -18.68 -7.74 9.07
CA MET A 1 -17.33 -7.38 8.63
C MET A 1 -16.27 -7.45 9.72
N HIS A 2 -15.27 -8.30 9.51
CA HIS A 2 -13.98 -8.33 10.20
C HIS A 2 -13.12 -7.10 9.83
N PRO A 3 -12.07 -6.78 10.61
CA PRO A 3 -11.18 -5.67 10.28
C PRO A 3 -10.39 -5.92 8.99
N ILE A 4 -10.18 -4.83 8.24
CA ILE A 4 -9.23 -4.77 7.13
C ILE A 4 -8.01 -3.99 7.61
N TYR A 5 -6.87 -4.67 7.72
CA TYR A 5 -5.58 -4.08 8.02
C TYR A 5 -4.89 -3.72 6.72
N VAL A 6 -4.32 -2.52 6.64
CA VAL A 6 -3.54 -2.09 5.49
C VAL A 6 -2.14 -1.68 5.92
N LEU A 7 -1.14 -2.19 5.20
CA LEU A 7 0.24 -1.77 5.28
C LEU A 7 0.54 -0.84 4.12
N TRP A 8 0.63 0.45 4.40
CA TRP A 8 1.07 1.47 3.46
C TRP A 8 2.58 1.50 3.40
N ALA A 9 3.14 1.32 2.22
CA ALA A 9 4.58 1.24 2.04
C ALA A 9 5.05 2.00 0.80
N THR A 10 6.33 2.39 0.80
CA THR A 10 7.02 2.77 -0.42
C THR A 10 7.57 1.55 -1.16
N PRO A 11 7.87 1.66 -2.47
CA PRO A 11 8.63 0.63 -3.16
C PRO A 11 9.96 0.36 -2.44
N ARG A 12 10.43 -0.89 -2.50
CA ARG A 12 11.75 -1.27 -1.97
C ARG A 12 11.91 -1.07 -0.45
N SER A 13 10.82 -1.03 0.32
CA SER A 13 10.83 -0.88 1.79
C SER A 13 10.81 -2.19 2.59
N THR A 14 11.02 -3.35 1.95
CA THR A 14 10.79 -4.71 2.52
C THR A 14 9.32 -5.11 2.73
N SER A 15 8.36 -4.29 2.28
CA SER A 15 6.92 -4.55 2.39
C SER A 15 6.46 -5.89 1.82
N THR A 16 7.05 -6.35 0.70
CA THR A 16 6.72 -7.67 0.13
C THR A 16 7.18 -8.82 1.04
N ALA A 17 8.31 -8.69 1.75
CA ALA A 17 8.75 -9.70 2.72
C ALA A 17 7.81 -9.72 3.94
N PHE A 18 7.40 -8.55 4.42
CA PHE A 18 6.39 -8.43 5.47
C PHE A 18 5.06 -9.08 5.06
N GLU A 19 4.59 -8.84 3.84
CA GLU A 19 3.39 -9.49 3.32
C GLU A 19 3.52 -11.01 3.28
N TRP A 20 4.66 -11.56 2.86
CA TRP A 20 4.90 -13.00 2.88
C TRP A 20 4.83 -13.57 4.31
N MET A 21 5.39 -12.86 5.29
CA MET A 21 5.23 -13.24 6.70
C MET A 21 3.74 -13.27 7.10
N MET A 22 2.96 -12.24 6.74
CA MET A 22 1.52 -12.21 7.03
C MET A 22 0.78 -13.37 6.36
N ARG A 23 1.13 -13.72 5.12
CA ARG A 23 0.59 -14.91 4.42
C ARG A 23 0.90 -16.20 5.16
N MET A 24 2.13 -16.35 5.67
CA MET A 24 2.58 -17.55 6.38
C MET A 24 1.91 -17.75 7.74
N ARG A 25 1.43 -16.67 8.38
CA ARG A 25 0.61 -16.78 9.61
C ARG A 25 -0.69 -17.55 9.36
N GLY A 26 -1.29 -17.40 8.17
CA GLY A 26 -2.49 -18.13 7.75
C GLY A 26 -3.80 -17.71 8.47
N ASP A 27 -3.75 -16.68 9.31
CA ASP A 27 -4.88 -16.17 10.09
C ASP A 27 -5.65 -15.04 9.38
N MET A 28 -5.15 -14.50 8.27
CA MET A 28 -5.81 -13.44 7.47
C MET A 28 -5.88 -13.76 5.98
N ALA A 29 -6.85 -13.18 5.27
CA ALA A 29 -6.85 -13.12 3.81
C ALA A 29 -5.89 -12.00 3.35
N CYS A 30 -4.85 -12.36 2.58
CA CYS A 30 -3.78 -11.44 2.22
C CYS A 30 -3.82 -11.02 0.74
N PHE A 31 -3.81 -9.71 0.49
CA PHE A 31 -3.85 -9.10 -0.85
C PHE A 31 -2.55 -8.35 -1.15
N HIS A 32 -2.03 -8.56 -2.36
CA HIS A 32 -0.79 -7.94 -2.86
C HIS A 32 -1.14 -6.76 -3.75
N GLU A 33 -0.95 -5.54 -3.25
CA GLU A 33 -1.11 -4.28 -4.01
C GLU A 33 -2.39 -4.23 -4.87
N PRO A 34 -3.57 -4.61 -4.34
CA PRO A 34 -4.78 -4.70 -5.15
C PRO A 34 -5.15 -3.38 -5.81
N PHE A 35 -4.87 -2.22 -5.18
CA PHE A 35 -5.09 -0.91 -5.80
C PHE A 35 -4.01 -0.54 -6.82
N GLY A 36 -2.82 -1.16 -6.73
CA GLY A 36 -1.76 -1.00 -7.71
C GLY A 36 -2.19 -1.54 -9.08
N GLU A 37 -2.90 -2.67 -9.12
CA GLU A 37 -3.43 -3.23 -10.37
C GLU A 37 -4.35 -2.22 -11.09
N CYS A 38 -5.24 -1.54 -10.36
CA CYS A 38 -6.07 -0.45 -10.90
C CYS A 38 -5.23 0.72 -11.39
N TRP A 39 -4.26 1.15 -10.58
CA TRP A 39 -3.44 2.33 -10.87
C TRP A 39 -2.61 2.16 -12.15
N TYR A 40 -2.10 0.95 -12.42
CA TYR A 40 -1.34 0.64 -13.62
C TYR A 40 -2.20 0.27 -14.83
N GLN A 41 -3.27 -0.52 -14.64
CA GLN A 41 -3.94 -1.23 -15.74
C GLN A 41 -5.47 -1.10 -15.74
N GLY A 42 -6.07 -0.52 -14.70
CA GLY A 42 -7.53 -0.39 -14.57
C GLY A 42 -8.15 0.53 -15.61
N ASP A 43 -9.48 0.64 -15.62
CA ASP A 43 -10.22 1.50 -16.56
C ASP A 43 -9.87 2.99 -16.35
N ASP A 44 -9.63 3.39 -15.12
CA ASP A 44 -9.21 4.73 -14.71
C ASP A 44 -7.73 4.77 -14.30
N ALA A 45 -6.85 4.05 -15.03
CA ALA A 45 -5.43 4.00 -14.73
C ALA A 45 -4.80 5.41 -14.63
N LEU A 46 -4.08 5.66 -13.52
CA LEU A 46 -3.45 6.94 -13.18
C LEU A 46 -1.92 6.89 -13.23
N TRP A 47 -1.35 5.82 -13.78
CA TRP A 47 0.09 5.68 -13.95
C TRP A 47 0.66 6.83 -14.81
N PRO A 48 1.60 7.66 -14.30
CA PRO A 48 2.07 8.84 -15.03
C PRO A 48 2.78 8.56 -16.35
N ARG A 49 3.23 7.31 -16.54
CA ARG A 49 3.91 6.86 -17.77
C ARG A 49 3.02 5.93 -18.60
N LEU A 50 1.70 6.05 -18.43
CA LEU A 50 0.73 5.29 -19.21
C LEU A 50 0.81 5.69 -20.68
N GLU A 51 0.99 4.69 -21.53
CA GLU A 51 1.05 4.83 -22.99
C GLU A 51 -0.15 4.13 -23.64
N ALA A 52 -0.42 4.44 -24.92
CA ALA A 52 -1.56 3.87 -25.65
C ALA A 52 -1.52 2.35 -25.79
N ASP A 53 -0.32 1.75 -25.75
CA ASP A 53 -0.08 0.30 -25.82
C ASP A 53 0.16 -0.35 -24.45
N SER A 54 0.04 0.42 -23.37
CA SER A 54 0.18 -0.12 -22.02
C SER A 54 -0.88 -1.19 -21.73
N PRO A 55 -0.53 -2.26 -20.98
CA PRO A 55 -1.48 -3.30 -20.61
C PRO A 55 -2.71 -2.71 -19.89
N ARG A 56 -3.90 -3.17 -20.27
CA ARG A 56 -5.18 -2.79 -19.65
C ARG A 56 -5.95 -4.02 -19.21
N GLN A 57 -6.72 -3.88 -18.14
CA GLN A 57 -7.65 -4.88 -17.62
C GLN A 57 -9.06 -4.29 -17.60
N PRO A 58 -9.85 -4.48 -18.66
CA PRO A 58 -11.21 -3.94 -18.74
C PRO A 58 -12.10 -4.39 -17.58
N GLY A 59 -12.82 -3.46 -16.97
CA GLY A 59 -13.72 -3.71 -15.83
C GLY A 59 -13.02 -3.73 -14.47
N LEU A 60 -11.70 -3.51 -14.42
CA LEU A 60 -10.97 -3.34 -13.17
C LEU A 60 -11.04 -1.87 -12.74
N THR A 61 -11.84 -1.59 -11.71
CA THR A 61 -11.99 -0.26 -11.11
C THR A 61 -11.66 -0.27 -9.62
N TYR A 62 -11.43 0.90 -9.06
CA TYR A 62 -11.16 1.07 -7.63
C TYR A 62 -12.33 0.60 -6.75
N GLU A 63 -13.57 0.78 -7.20
CA GLU A 63 -14.77 0.29 -6.52
C GLU A 63 -14.82 -1.22 -6.48
N VAL A 64 -14.47 -1.89 -7.59
CA VAL A 64 -14.41 -3.37 -7.65
C VAL A 64 -13.37 -3.90 -6.67
N VAL A 65 -12.20 -3.26 -6.59
CA VAL A 65 -11.16 -3.64 -5.62
C VAL A 65 -11.62 -3.44 -4.18
N LEU A 66 -12.19 -2.27 -3.86
CA LEU A 66 -12.70 -1.99 -2.51
C LEU A 66 -13.79 -2.98 -2.10
N GLN A 67 -14.71 -3.29 -3.02
CA GLN A 67 -15.78 -4.26 -2.80
C GLN A 67 -15.21 -5.67 -2.54
N ARG A 68 -14.21 -6.10 -3.33
CA ARG A 68 -13.52 -7.39 -3.11
C ARG A 68 -12.87 -7.48 -1.73
N LEU A 69 -12.25 -6.41 -1.25
CA LEU A 69 -11.66 -6.37 0.10
C LEU A 69 -12.74 -6.46 1.19
N LYS A 70 -13.87 -5.75 1.02
CA LYS A 70 -15.01 -5.80 1.95
C LYS A 70 -15.67 -7.19 1.97
N GLU A 71 -15.84 -7.83 0.82
CA GLU A 71 -16.38 -9.18 0.73
C GLU A 71 -15.48 -10.21 1.43
N ALA A 72 -14.17 -10.16 1.21
CA ALA A 72 -13.22 -11.00 1.93
C ALA A 72 -13.28 -10.77 3.45
N ALA A 73 -13.53 -9.52 3.86
CA ALA A 73 -13.69 -9.14 5.26
C ALA A 73 -15.00 -9.62 5.89
N GLU A 74 -16.00 -10.07 5.12
CA GLU A 74 -17.16 -10.76 5.70
C GLU A 74 -16.83 -12.18 6.15
N GLU A 75 -15.81 -12.81 5.56
CA GLU A 75 -15.41 -14.19 5.90
C GLU A 75 -14.33 -14.26 6.99
N ARG A 76 -13.35 -13.35 6.96
CA ARG A 76 -12.22 -13.33 7.91
C ARG A 76 -11.48 -11.99 7.90
N PRO A 77 -10.60 -11.71 8.88
CA PRO A 77 -9.75 -10.51 8.83
C PRO A 77 -8.90 -10.46 7.56
N VAL A 78 -8.74 -9.25 7.02
CA VAL A 78 -8.02 -8.99 5.77
C VAL A 78 -6.72 -8.24 6.07
N PHE A 79 -5.66 -8.59 5.35
CA PHE A 79 -4.43 -7.82 5.27
C PHE A 79 -4.20 -7.38 3.81
N SER A 80 -4.10 -6.08 3.57
CA SER A 80 -3.71 -5.52 2.28
C SER A 80 -2.35 -4.85 2.40
N LYS A 81 -1.42 -5.14 1.50
CA LYS A 81 -0.21 -4.31 1.35
C LYS A 81 -0.40 -3.45 0.12
N ASP A 82 -0.30 -2.13 0.27
CA ASP A 82 -0.50 -1.18 -0.82
C ASP A 82 0.47 0.00 -0.71
N MET A 83 0.53 0.79 -1.78
CA MET A 83 1.26 2.05 -1.79
C MET A 83 0.27 3.23 -1.80
N PRO A 84 0.51 4.29 -1.00
CA PRO A 84 -0.40 5.42 -0.86
C PRO A 84 -0.78 6.09 -2.19
N GLN A 85 0.19 6.26 -3.10
CA GLN A 85 -0.02 6.92 -4.40
C GLN A 85 -1.05 6.22 -5.29
N PHE A 86 -1.40 4.96 -4.99
CA PHE A 86 -2.42 4.25 -5.73
C PHE A 86 -3.82 4.76 -5.42
N THR A 87 -4.03 5.38 -4.25
CA THR A 87 -5.37 5.71 -3.71
C THR A 87 -5.51 7.15 -3.21
N ASP A 88 -4.51 7.99 -3.44
CA ASP A 88 -4.45 9.39 -2.98
C ASP A 88 -5.67 10.24 -3.37
N HIS A 89 -6.21 10.03 -4.56
CA HIS A 89 -7.42 10.67 -5.08
C HIS A 89 -8.73 10.14 -4.46
N LEU A 90 -8.66 9.08 -3.65
CA LEU A 90 -9.82 8.43 -3.01
C LEU A 90 -9.94 8.68 -1.52
N TRP A 91 -9.00 9.42 -0.90
CA TRP A 91 -8.93 9.61 0.56
C TRP A 91 -10.04 10.49 1.14
N SER A 92 -11.28 10.00 1.07
CA SER A 92 -12.42 10.50 1.82
C SER A 92 -12.46 9.90 3.23
N GLU A 93 -13.26 10.51 4.10
CA GLU A 93 -13.49 9.95 5.45
C GLU A 93 -14.03 8.52 5.40
N GLU A 94 -14.92 8.24 4.44
CA GLU A 94 -15.51 6.91 4.21
C GLU A 94 -14.48 5.89 3.73
N PHE A 95 -13.65 6.26 2.76
CA PHE A 95 -12.61 5.39 2.24
C PHE A 95 -11.59 5.05 3.33
N LEU A 96 -11.01 6.07 3.97
CA LEU A 96 -10.02 5.88 5.03
C LEU A 96 -10.64 5.16 6.24
N GLY A 97 -11.89 5.44 6.57
CA GLY A 97 -12.62 4.76 7.65
C GLY A 97 -12.83 3.26 7.43
N THR A 98 -12.58 2.74 6.23
CA THR A 98 -12.68 1.31 5.93
C THR A 98 -11.50 0.50 6.50
N PHE A 99 -10.36 1.14 6.78
CA PHE A 99 -9.11 0.44 7.05
C PHE A 99 -8.54 0.68 8.46
N ASN A 100 -7.72 -0.26 8.92
CA ASN A 100 -6.83 -0.12 10.06
C ASN A 100 -5.42 0.13 9.51
N HIS A 101 -4.90 1.33 9.72
CA HIS A 101 -3.72 1.84 9.01
C HIS A 101 -2.42 1.48 9.74
N SER A 102 -1.43 1.04 8.98
CA SER A 102 -0.05 0.87 9.42
C SER A 102 0.89 1.30 8.29
N PHE A 103 2.12 1.69 8.63
CA PHE A 103 3.08 2.27 7.70
C PHE A 103 4.41 1.54 7.78
N LEU A 104 5.03 1.24 6.63
CA LEU A 104 6.39 0.71 6.54
C LEU A 104 7.27 1.68 5.75
N ILE A 105 8.22 2.29 6.46
CA ILE A 105 9.11 3.32 5.94
C ILE A 105 10.51 2.76 5.70
N ARG A 106 11.27 3.48 4.87
CA ARG A 106 12.69 3.23 4.64
C ARG A 106 13.38 4.51 4.23
N ASP A 107 14.65 4.65 4.58
CA ASP A 107 15.51 5.75 4.12
C ASP A 107 15.35 6.01 2.60
N PRO A 108 14.86 7.21 2.20
CA PRO A 108 14.70 7.58 0.80
C PRO A 108 15.97 7.41 -0.03
N ALA A 109 17.16 7.66 0.53
CA ALA A 109 18.42 7.50 -0.20
C ALA A 109 18.64 6.03 -0.63
N LYS A 110 18.32 5.07 0.24
CA LYS A 110 18.39 3.63 -0.07
C LYS A 110 17.34 3.22 -1.11
N VAL A 111 16.12 3.75 -0.99
CA VAL A 111 15.02 3.46 -1.92
C VAL A 111 15.33 4.01 -3.32
N LEU A 112 15.63 5.30 -3.43
CA LEU A 112 15.90 5.97 -4.71
C LEU A 112 17.09 5.36 -5.44
N THR A 113 18.17 5.03 -4.72
CA THR A 113 19.33 4.33 -5.29
C THR A 113 18.95 2.95 -5.83
N SER A 114 18.14 2.18 -5.08
CA SER A 114 17.68 0.86 -5.53
C SER A 114 16.72 0.94 -6.71
N VAL A 115 15.82 1.93 -6.75
CA VAL A 115 14.87 2.11 -7.85
C VAL A 115 15.62 2.55 -9.10
N HIS A 116 16.46 3.57 -9.02
CA HIS A 116 17.22 4.09 -10.15
C HIS A 116 18.05 3.01 -10.87
N ARG A 117 18.62 2.05 -10.12
CA ARG A 117 19.37 0.92 -10.69
C ARG A 117 18.53 0.04 -11.63
N ASN A 118 17.25 -0.15 -11.32
CA ASN A 118 16.36 -1.03 -12.09
C ASN A 118 15.49 -0.25 -13.08
N TRP A 119 15.07 0.96 -12.69
CA TRP A 119 14.19 1.86 -13.43
C TRP A 119 14.76 3.29 -13.36
N PRO A 120 15.70 3.66 -14.24
CA PRO A 120 16.39 4.94 -14.17
C PRO A 120 15.48 6.14 -14.50
N HIS A 121 14.35 5.90 -15.18
CA HIS A 121 13.40 6.91 -15.64
C HIS A 121 12.11 6.97 -14.80
N PHE A 122 12.18 6.57 -13.53
CA PHE A 122 11.03 6.68 -12.62
C PHE A 122 10.63 8.14 -12.43
N VAL A 123 9.35 8.39 -12.16
CA VAL A 123 8.86 9.70 -11.72
C VAL A 123 8.59 9.69 -10.22
N MET A 124 8.63 10.87 -9.58
CA MET A 124 8.46 11.00 -8.13
C MET A 124 7.18 10.34 -7.59
N LYS A 125 6.08 10.43 -8.35
CA LYS A 125 4.79 9.84 -8.01
C LYS A 125 4.87 8.31 -7.84
N GLU A 126 5.74 7.62 -8.60
CA GLU A 126 5.91 6.17 -8.52
C GLU A 126 6.61 5.72 -7.23
N ILE A 127 7.25 6.64 -6.49
CA ILE A 127 7.97 6.34 -5.25
C ILE A 127 7.09 6.53 -4.01
N GLY A 128 6.08 7.40 -4.08
CA GLY A 128 5.02 7.47 -3.06
C GLY A 128 5.40 8.11 -1.73
N PHE A 129 6.58 8.73 -1.58
CA PHE A 129 7.01 9.29 -0.30
C PHE A 129 6.16 10.49 0.16
N ILE A 130 5.72 11.33 -0.78
CA ILE A 130 4.88 12.50 -0.46
C ILE A 130 3.52 11.99 0.04
N GLU A 131 2.92 11.08 -0.72
CA GLU A 131 1.64 10.49 -0.40
C GLU A 131 1.69 9.68 0.90
N LEU A 132 2.77 8.95 1.17
CA LEU A 132 2.97 8.23 2.44
C LEU A 132 2.99 9.18 3.63
N ARG A 133 3.67 10.33 3.48
CA ARG A 133 3.73 11.34 4.54
C ARG A 133 2.36 11.98 4.75
N ASP A 134 1.71 12.40 3.68
CA ASP A 134 0.41 13.06 3.73
C ASP A 134 -0.66 12.15 4.34
N LEU A 135 -0.65 10.86 3.99
CA LEU A 135 -1.57 9.87 4.57
C LEU A 135 -1.29 9.64 6.06
N PHE A 136 -0.01 9.56 6.45
CA PHE A 136 0.37 9.40 7.85
C PHE A 136 -0.13 10.57 8.71
N ASP A 137 -0.05 11.80 8.19
CA ASP A 137 -0.52 12.99 8.91
C ASP A 137 -2.03 13.00 9.07
N GLN A 138 -2.76 12.75 7.97
CA GLN A 138 -4.21 12.65 8.02
C GLN A 138 -4.68 11.59 9.02
N MET A 139 -4.01 10.44 9.07
CA MET A 139 -4.35 9.37 10.00
C MET A 139 -3.96 9.68 11.44
N SER A 140 -2.80 10.31 11.65
CA SER A 140 -2.37 10.73 12.99
C SER A 140 -3.32 11.77 13.58
N ASP A 141 -3.73 12.75 12.78
CA ASP A 141 -4.69 13.78 13.18
C ASP A 141 -6.07 13.17 13.48
N LYS A 142 -6.55 12.26 12.63
CA LYS A 142 -7.86 11.59 12.80
C LYS A 142 -7.89 10.68 14.03
N LEU A 143 -6.82 9.94 14.30
CA LEU A 143 -6.72 9.01 15.43
C LEU A 143 -6.36 9.70 16.75
N GLY A 144 -5.88 10.96 16.70
CA GLY A 144 -5.36 11.68 17.85
C GLY A 144 -4.03 11.10 18.40
N ALA A 145 -3.45 10.15 17.69
CA ALA A 145 -2.20 9.47 17.99
C ALA A 145 -1.61 8.92 16.68
N PRO A 146 -0.28 8.78 16.59
CA PRO A 146 0.35 8.23 15.39
C PRO A 146 -0.08 6.78 15.17
N ALA A 147 -0.46 6.46 13.94
CA ALA A 147 -0.65 5.08 13.51
C ALA A 147 0.67 4.30 13.62
N PRO A 148 0.64 2.96 13.75
CA PRO A 148 1.85 2.14 13.79
C PRO A 148 2.76 2.41 12.59
N VAL A 149 4.03 2.73 12.87
CA VAL A 149 5.08 2.92 11.87
C VAL A 149 6.19 1.92 12.14
N ILE A 150 6.59 1.20 11.10
CA ILE A 150 7.68 0.24 11.13
C ILE A 150 8.80 0.80 10.26
N ASP A 151 10.02 0.87 10.79
CA ASP A 151 11.20 1.15 9.99
C ASP A 151 11.74 -0.15 9.38
N SER A 152 12.06 -0.11 8.10
CA SER A 152 12.58 -1.27 7.36
C SER A 152 13.94 -1.75 7.85
N ASP A 153 14.81 -0.88 8.37
CA ASP A 153 16.11 -1.29 8.89
C ASP A 153 15.93 -1.94 10.28
N ASP A 154 15.09 -1.36 11.14
CA ASP A 154 14.75 -1.93 12.46
C ASP A 154 14.11 -3.33 12.32
N LEU A 155 13.18 -3.49 11.38
CA LEU A 155 12.54 -4.78 11.08
C LEU A 155 13.55 -5.84 10.62
N LEU A 156 14.61 -5.44 9.90
CA LEU A 156 15.65 -6.37 9.45
C LEU A 156 16.62 -6.74 10.57
N GLU A 157 16.88 -5.81 11.50
CA GLU A 157 17.79 -6.02 12.62
C GLU A 157 17.17 -6.87 13.73
N ASP A 158 15.92 -6.59 14.10
CA ASP A 158 15.19 -7.36 15.13
C ASP A 158 13.74 -7.65 14.72
N PRO A 159 13.50 -8.63 13.83
CA PRO A 159 12.15 -8.98 13.42
C PRO A 159 11.24 -9.31 14.61
N HIS A 160 11.71 -10.09 15.58
CA HIS A 160 10.88 -10.56 16.70
C HIS A 160 10.57 -9.47 17.73
N GLY A 161 11.39 -8.43 17.83
CA GLY A 161 11.10 -7.25 18.65
C GLY A 161 10.09 -6.28 17.99
N ILE A 162 9.92 -6.37 16.67
CA ILE A 162 9.09 -5.45 15.88
C ILE A 162 7.70 -6.03 15.57
N VAL A 163 7.60 -7.34 15.24
CA VAL A 163 6.35 -7.99 14.78
C VAL A 163 5.85 -9.14 15.65
#